data_AF-A0A8X7BV88-F1
#
_entry.id   AF-A0A8X7BV88-F1
#
_cell.length_a   1.000
_cell.length_b   1.000
_cell.length_c   1.000
_cell.angle_alpha   90.00
_cell.angle_beta   90.00
_cell.angle_gamma   90.00
#
_symmetry.space_group_name_H-M   'P 1'
#
loop_
_entity.id
_entity.type
_entity.pdbx_description
1 polymer ?
#
loop_
_entity_poly.entity_id
_entity_poly.type
_entity_poly.pdbx_seq_one_letter_code
_entity_poly.pdbx_strand_id
1 'polypeptide(L)'
;RQCQRIPAVVSNSKAVRVVESFPESEDNYPKAIAQLQERFGRELFVQIYVRDLLSMVMRNAATGRSKTDIPALYDKLEAKIRALESLGRTQNKYG
;
A
#
# COMPACT_ATOMS: atom_id res chain seq x y z
N ARG A 1 17.13 0.61 29.47
CA ARG A 1 17.02 -0.02 28.13
C ARG A 1 16.23 0.97 27.28
N GLN A 2 16.84 1.57 26.25
CA GLN A 2 16.16 2.55 25.40
C GLN A 2 15.33 1.79 24.37
N CYS A 3 14.01 1.92 24.45
CA CYS A 3 13.09 1.34 23.48
C CYS A 3 13.34 1.96 22.11
N GLN A 4 13.56 1.08 21.14
CA GLN A 4 13.81 1.41 19.75
C GLN A 4 12.55 2.08 19.19
N ARG A 5 12.55 3.42 19.08
CA ARG A 5 11.54 4.15 18.29
C ARG A 5 11.47 3.48 16.94
N ILE A 6 10.28 3.12 16.48
CA ILE A 6 10.05 2.68 15.10
C ILE A 6 10.48 3.87 14.21
N PRO A 7 11.62 3.82 13.49
CA PRO A 7 12.19 5.00 12.84
C PRO A 7 11.41 5.50 11.61
N ALA A 8 10.26 4.90 11.32
CA ALA A 8 9.55 5.03 10.05
C ALA A 8 8.29 5.90 10.11
N VAL A 9 7.91 6.42 11.28
CA VAL A 9 6.66 7.19 11.41
C VAL A 9 6.94 8.69 11.44
N VAL A 10 6.29 9.43 10.54
CA VAL A 10 6.37 10.90 10.49
C VAL A 10 5.87 11.47 11.82
N SER A 11 6.68 12.32 12.46
CA SER A 11 6.36 13.01 13.70
C SER A 11 5.01 13.73 13.61
N ASN A 12 4.20 13.69 14.68
CA ASN A 12 2.84 14.26 14.76
C ASN A 12 1.79 13.69 13.79
N SER A 13 2.08 12.58 13.11
CA SER A 13 1.10 11.94 12.22
C SER A 13 -0.04 11.24 12.99
N LYS A 14 -1.13 10.93 12.27
CA LYS A 14 -2.24 10.13 12.82
C LYS A 14 -1.78 8.72 13.23
N ALA A 15 -0.76 8.18 12.57
CA ALA A 15 -0.19 6.87 12.85
C ALA A 15 0.61 6.86 14.17
N VAL A 16 1.39 7.91 14.45
CA VAL A 16 2.09 8.06 15.75
C VAL A 16 1.11 8.00 16.91
N ARG A 17 -0.02 8.73 16.82
CA ARG A 17 -1.05 8.72 17.87
C ARG A 17 -1.68 7.35 18.08
N VAL A 18 -1.75 6.51 17.05
CA VAL A 18 -2.22 5.12 17.19
C VAL A 18 -1.19 4.31 17.95
N VAL A 19 0.09 4.37 17.57
CA VAL A 19 1.17 3.67 18.29
C VAL A 19 1.27 4.10 19.75
N GLU A 20 1.22 5.41 20.03
CA GLU A 20 1.33 5.98 21.38
C GLU A 20 0.10 5.68 22.26
N SER A 21 -1.03 5.30 21.66
CA SER A 21 -2.23 4.90 22.43
C SER A 21 -2.09 3.55 23.12
N PHE A 22 -1.07 2.77 22.75
CA PHE A 22 -0.77 1.46 23.29
C PHE A 22 0.41 1.55 24.27
N PRO A 23 0.27 1.09 25.53
CA PRO A 23 1.42 0.93 26.43
C PRO A 23 2.55 0.12 25.79
N GLU A 24 3.79 0.48 26.10
CA GLU A 24 5.00 -0.22 25.62
C GLU A 24 5.12 -1.60 26.30
N SER A 25 4.53 -2.61 25.67
CA SER A 25 4.57 -4.02 26.09
C SER A 25 4.60 -4.94 24.86
N GLU A 26 5.25 -6.09 25.02
CA GLU A 26 5.38 -7.11 23.97
C GLU A 26 4.03 -7.56 23.41
N ASP A 27 3.05 -7.79 24.30
CA ASP A 27 1.68 -8.20 23.95
C ASP A 27 0.91 -7.15 23.14
N ASN A 28 1.40 -5.92 23.12
CA ASN A 28 0.68 -4.78 22.57
C ASN A 28 1.16 -4.37 21.17
N TYR A 29 2.37 -4.78 20.77
CA TYR A 29 2.87 -4.52 19.42
C TYR A 29 1.96 -5.12 18.33
N PRO A 30 1.49 -6.38 18.43
CA PRO A 30 0.59 -6.94 17.41
C PRO A 30 -0.72 -6.16 17.30
N LYS A 31 -1.24 -5.64 18.42
CA LYS A 31 -2.49 -4.87 18.46
C LYS A 31 -2.33 -3.49 17.82
N ALA A 32 -1.20 -2.82 18.09
CA ALA A 32 -0.85 -1.56 17.43
C ALA A 32 -0.70 -1.73 15.91
N ILE A 33 -0.04 -2.81 15.47
CA ILE A 33 0.11 -3.14 14.04
C ILE A 33 -1.27 -3.39 13.40
N ALA A 34 -2.12 -4.19 14.05
CA ALA A 34 -3.47 -4.48 13.56
C ALA A 34 -4.31 -3.19 13.41
N GLN A 35 -4.29 -2.29 14.40
CA GLN A 35 -4.99 -1.01 14.27
C GLN A 35 -4.43 -0.10 13.18
N LEU A 36 -3.11 -0.08 13.00
CA LEU A 36 -2.49 0.66 11.91
C LEU A 36 -2.91 0.11 10.54
N GLN A 37 -2.94 -1.22 10.39
CA GLN A 37 -3.39 -1.88 9.17
C GLN A 37 -4.88 -1.62 8.90
N GLU A 38 -5.72 -1.68 9.93
CA GLU A 38 -7.15 -1.39 9.80
C GLU A 38 -7.41 0.07 9.40
N ARG A 39 -6.76 1.02 10.08
CA ARG A 39 -6.99 2.46 9.85
C ARG A 39 -6.35 2.99 8.59
N PHE A 40 -5.14 2.53 8.26
CA PHE A 40 -4.32 3.13 7.20
C PHE A 40 -3.95 2.15 6.09
N GLY A 41 -4.06 0.84 6.32
CA GLY A 41 -3.62 -0.18 5.36
C GLY A 41 -4.37 -0.08 4.04
N ARG A 42 -5.70 0.02 4.05
CA ARG A 42 -6.49 0.12 2.81
C ARG A 42 -6.07 1.30 1.93
N GLU A 43 -5.93 2.49 2.51
CA GLU A 43 -5.54 3.68 1.76
C GLU A 43 -4.10 3.58 1.24
N LEU A 44 -3.19 3.07 2.07
CA LEU A 44 -1.81 2.82 1.69
C LEU A 44 -1.70 1.83 0.53
N PHE A 45 -2.42 0.70 0.59
CA PHE A 45 -2.40 -0.30 -0.47
C PHE A 45 -2.98 0.25 -1.78
N VAL A 46 -4.06 1.03 -1.72
CA VAL A 46 -4.59 1.71 -2.92
C VAL A 46 -3.53 2.61 -3.54
N GLN A 47 -2.85 3.44 -2.74
CA GLN A 47 -1.80 4.32 -3.25
C GLN A 47 -0.63 3.55 -3.88
N ILE A 48 -0.20 2.45 -3.25
CA ILE A 48 0.88 1.59 -3.78
C ILE A 48 0.47 0.99 -5.12
N TYR A 49 -0.71 0.36 -5.20
CA TYR A 49 -1.16 -0.29 -6.43
C TYR A 49 -1.38 0.71 -7.59
N VAL A 50 -1.93 1.89 -7.30
CA VAL A 50 -2.08 2.96 -8.31
C VAL A 50 -0.73 3.48 -8.80
N ARG A 51 0.22 3.72 -7.89
CA ARG A 51 1.58 4.18 -8.24
C ARG A 51 2.32 3.13 -9.06
N ASP A 52 2.22 1.87 -8.70
CA ASP A 52 2.80 0.76 -9.45
C ASP A 52 2.21 0.66 -10.85
N LEU A 53 0.87 0.80 -10.97
CA LEU A 53 0.17 0.78 -12.25
C LEU A 53 0.65 1.91 -13.16
N LEU A 54 0.70 3.14 -12.63
CA LEU A 54 1.23 4.31 -13.35
C LEU A 54 2.69 4.08 -13.77
N SER A 55 3.51 3.52 -12.89
CA SER A 55 4.91 3.22 -13.18
C SER A 55 5.05 2.20 -14.30
N MET A 56 4.18 1.19 -14.35
CA MET A 56 4.14 0.21 -15.46
C MET A 56 3.76 0.88 -16.79
N VAL A 57 2.73 1.73 -16.79
CA VAL A 57 2.30 2.46 -17.99
C VAL A 57 3.40 3.39 -18.50
N MET A 58 4.02 4.15 -17.60
CA MET A 58 5.12 5.07 -17.94
C MET A 58 6.34 4.33 -18.50
N ARG A 59 6.72 3.20 -17.88
CA ARG A 59 7.82 2.36 -18.37
C ARG A 59 7.52 1.85 -19.78
N ASN A 60 6.33 1.32 -20.01
CA ASN A 60 5.92 0.84 -21.32
C ASN A 60 5.97 1.95 -22.38
N ALA A 61 5.51 3.16 -22.05
CA ALA A 61 5.57 4.32 -22.95
C ALA A 61 7.01 4.75 -23.25
N ALA A 62 7.89 4.76 -22.24
CA ALA A 62 9.27 5.19 -22.37
C ALA A 62 10.16 4.19 -23.13
N THR A 63 9.93 2.89 -22.99
CA THR A 63 10.76 1.85 -23.64
C THR A 63 10.35 1.52 -25.07
N GLY A 64 9.27 2.12 -25.61
CA GLY A 64 8.73 1.79 -26.92
C GLY A 64 8.31 0.31 -27.04
N ARG A 65 8.26 -0.24 -28.27
CA ARG A 65 8.06 -1.69 -28.55
C ARG A 65 9.31 -2.53 -28.21
N SER A 66 9.90 -2.32 -27.04
CA SER A 66 10.82 -3.31 -26.50
C SER A 66 10.08 -4.64 -26.31
N LYS A 67 10.77 -5.78 -26.39
CA LYS A 67 10.21 -7.13 -26.19
C LYS A 67 9.81 -7.33 -24.72
N THR A 68 8.86 -6.56 -24.22
CA THR A 68 8.16 -6.93 -23.00
C THR A 68 7.32 -8.16 -23.33
N ASP A 69 7.46 -9.19 -22.50
CA ASP A 69 6.63 -10.39 -22.60
C ASP A 69 5.17 -9.99 -22.33
N ILE A 70 4.38 -9.92 -23.40
CA ILE A 70 3.00 -9.44 -23.38
C ILE A 70 2.14 -10.25 -22.39
N PRO A 71 2.21 -11.60 -22.37
CA PRO A 71 1.61 -12.41 -21.30
C PRO A 71 1.97 -11.94 -19.89
N ALA A 72 3.25 -11.86 -19.55
CA ALA A 72 3.67 -11.45 -18.22
C ALA A 72 3.26 -10.00 -17.87
N LEU A 73 3.15 -9.11 -18.86
CA LEU A 73 2.63 -7.77 -18.67
C LEU A 73 1.13 -7.78 -18.34
N TYR A 74 0.36 -8.58 -19.07
CA TYR A 74 -1.07 -8.75 -18.85
C TYR A 74 -1.36 -9.33 -17.47
N ASP A 75 -0.66 -10.40 -17.09
CA ASP A 75 -0.83 -11.04 -15.77
C ASP A 75 -0.56 -10.05 -14.63
N LYS A 76 0.51 -9.24 -14.75
CA LYS A 76 0.85 -8.21 -13.75
C LYS A 76 -0.20 -7.11 -13.69
N LEU A 77 -0.72 -6.68 -14.84
CA LEU A 77 -1.76 -5.67 -14.92
C LEU A 77 -3.04 -6.16 -14.25
N GLU A 78 -3.48 -7.37 -14.61
CA GLU A 78 -4.69 -7.98 -14.09
C GLU A 78 -4.58 -8.22 -12.57
N ALA A 79 -3.44 -8.71 -12.09
CA ALA A 79 -3.21 -8.90 -10.65
C ALA A 79 -3.36 -7.60 -9.85
N LYS A 80 -2.85 -6.47 -10.38
CA LYS A 80 -2.98 -5.16 -9.72
C LYS A 80 -4.41 -4.63 -9.76
N ILE A 81 -5.15 -4.87 -10.85
CA ILE A 81 -6.57 -4.49 -10.94
C ILE A 81 -7.40 -5.31 -9.95
N ARG A 82 -7.24 -6.64 -9.91
CA ARG A 82 -7.92 -7.52 -8.94
C ARG A 82 -7.63 -7.12 -7.49
N ALA A 83 -6.39 -6.70 -7.19
CA ALA A 83 -6.01 -6.20 -5.88
C ALA A 83 -6.69 -4.85 -5.53
N LEU A 84 -6.92 -3.97 -6.51
CA LEU A 84 -7.67 -2.73 -6.29
C LEU A 84 -9.16 -3.00 -6.09
N GLU A 85 -9.73 -3.94 -6.84
CA GLU A 85 -11.12 -4.37 -6.72
C GLU A 85 -11.40 -5.00 -5.34
N SER A 86 -10.49 -5.84 -4.84
CA SER A 86 -10.61 -6.43 -3.49
C SER A 86 -10.54 -5.38 -2.38
N LEU A 87 -9.90 -4.23 -2.64
CA LEU A 87 -9.91 -3.07 -1.75
C LEU A 87 -11.17 -2.20 -1.94
N GLY A 88 -12.19 -2.66 -2.67
CA GLY A 88 -13.45 -1.96 -2.89
C GLY A 88 -13.33 -0.76 -3.84
N ARG A 89 -12.32 -0.73 -4.71
CA ARG A 89 -12.23 0.24 -5.82
C ARG A 89 -12.84 -0.39 -7.06
N THR A 90 -14.15 -0.21 -7.22
CA THR A 90 -14.88 -0.65 -8.42
C THR A 90 -14.84 0.44 -9.49
N GLN A 91 -14.81 0.06 -10.77
CA GLN A 91 -14.89 0.96 -11.94
C GLN A 91 -16.24 1.73 -12.04
N ASN A 92 -17.17 1.52 -11.12
CA ASN A 92 -18.58 1.87 -11.22
C ASN A 92 -18.93 3.30 -10.74
N LYS A 93 -18.15 4.30 -11.17
CA LYS A 93 -18.43 5.74 -10.93
C LYS A 93 -18.17 6.64 -12.13
N TYR A 94 -17.89 6.08 -13.31
CA TYR A 94 -17.84 6.83 -14.57
C TYR A 94 -19.04 6.42 -15.43
N GLY A 95 -20.22 6.88 -15.00
CA GLY A 95 -21.48 6.81 -15.73
C GLY A 95 -22.20 8.13 -15.56
#